data_AF-A0A954FCI6-F1
#
_entry.id   AF-A0A954FCI6-F1
#
_cell.length_a   1.000
_cell.length_b   1.000
_cell.length_c   1.000
_cell.angle_alpha   90.00
_cell.angle_beta   90.00
_cell.angle_gamma   90.00
#
_symmetry.space_group_name_H-M   'P 1'
#
loop_
_entity.id
_entity.type
_entity.pdbx_description
1 polymer ?
#
loop_
_entity_poly.entity_id
_entity_poly.type
_entity_poly.pdbx_seq_one_letter_code
_entity_poly.pdbx_strand_id
1 'polypeptide(L)' 'MIASGESTGRLGMVLNKLSDYFDREVKIAIKSATTLIEPIMVVCMGSIIGFIALSMLLPIFTLSTSH' A
#
# COMPACT_ATOMS: atom_id res chain seq x y z
N MET A 1 20.82 -0.76 24.46
CA MET A 1 21.58 -1.71 23.62
C MET A 1 22.97 -1.19 23.24
N ILE A 2 23.08 0.03 22.69
CA ILE A 2 24.36 0.62 22.28
C ILE A 2 25.32 0.82 23.47
N ALA A 3 24.88 1.47 24.55
CA ALA A 3 25.68 1.66 25.77
C ALA A 3 26.14 0.34 26.45
N SER A 4 25.35 -0.72 26.33
CA SER A 4 25.71 -2.05 26.86
C SER A 4 26.69 -2.80 25.94
N GLY A 5 26.55 -2.65 24.62
CA GLY A 5 27.50 -3.17 23.63
C GLY A 5 28.86 -2.48 23.69
N GLU A 6 28.87 -1.19 24.02
CA GLU A 6 30.09 -0.40 24.25
C GLU A 6 30.81 -0.85 25.53
N SER A 7 30.07 -0.99 26.65
CA SER A 7 30.63 -1.47 27.93
C SER A 7 31.19 -2.90 27.91
N THR A 8 30.82 -3.71 26.91
CA THR A 8 31.26 -5.11 26.74
C THR A 8 32.29 -5.27 25.60
N GLY A 9 32.67 -4.18 24.94
CA GLY A 9 33.58 -4.21 23.78
C GLY A 9 32.98 -4.85 22.51
N ARG A 10 31.64 -5.01 22.45
CA ARG A 10 30.90 -5.70 21.38
C ARG A 10 30.11 -4.74 20.48
N LEU A 11 30.48 -3.46 20.47
CA LEU A 11 29.77 -2.41 19.74
C LEU A 11 29.57 -2.74 18.25
N GLY A 12 30.58 -3.31 17.59
CA GLY A 12 30.49 -3.74 16.19
C GLY A 12 29.39 -4.79 15.93
N MET A 13 29.19 -5.73 16.87
CA MET A 13 28.11 -6.72 16.78
C MET A 13 26.72 -6.08 16.97
N VAL A 14 26.62 -5.09 17.85
CA VAL A 14 25.37 -4.36 18.09
C VAL A 14 25.00 -3.48 16.89
N LEU A 15 25.98 -2.82 16.28
CA LEU A 15 25.78 -2.04 15.05
C LEU A 15 25.31 -2.90 13.88
N ASN A 16 25.88 -4.10 13.72
CA ASN A 16 25.48 -5.01 12.65
C ASN A 16 24.02 -5.48 12.82
N LYS A 17 23.62 -5.83 14.05
CA LYS A 17 22.21 -6.15 14.35
C LYS A 17 21.25 -4.99 14.12
N LEU A 18 21.69 -3.76 14.41
CA LEU A 18 20.91 -2.55 14.14
C LEU A 18 20.71 -2.33 12.63
N SER A 19 21.76 -2.56 11.84
CA SER A 19 21.68 -2.50 10.38
C SER A 19 20.65 -3.51 9.84
N ASP A 20 20.74 -4.77 10.27
CA ASP A 20 19.80 -5.82 9.86
C ASP A 20 18.35 -5.50 10.27
N TYR A 21 18.18 -4.88 11.45
CA TYR A 21 16.87 -4.46 11.95
C TYR A 21 16.26 -3.37 11.06
N PHE A 22 17.02 -2.31 10.76
CA PHE A 22 16.53 -1.22 9.92
C PHE A 22 16.28 -1.66 8.48
N ASP A 23 17.12 -2.52 7.91
CA ASP A 23 16.88 -3.07 6.57
C ASP A 23 15.57 -3.86 6.51
N ARG A 24 15.27 -4.63 7.57
CA ARG A 24 13.99 -5.33 7.70
C ARG A 24 12.81 -4.35 7.86
N GLU A 25 12.93 -3.33 8.69
CA GLU A 25 11.86 -2.34 8.85
C GLU A 25 11.57 -1.59 7.55
N VAL A 26 12.60 -1.16 6.83
CA VAL A 26 12.44 -0.49 5.54
C VAL A 26 11.75 -1.42 4.54
N LYS A 27 12.14 -2.70 4.46
CA LYS A 27 11.45 -3.68 3.61
C LYS A 27 9.99 -3.86 3.98
N ILE A 28 9.66 -3.90 5.27
CA ILE A 28 8.27 -4.01 5.75
C ILE A 28 7.47 -2.74 5.39
N ALA A 29 8.07 -1.56 5.57
CA ALA A 29 7.44 -0.29 5.24
C ALA A 29 7.15 -0.18 3.74
N ILE A 30 8.12 -0.53 2.89
CA ILE A 30 7.95 -0.56 1.42
C ILE A 30 6.85 -1.54 1.06
N LYS A 31 6.90 -2.77 1.58
CA LYS A 31 5.87 -3.79 1.29
C LYS A 31 4.47 -3.28 1.66
N SER A 32 4.32 -2.69 2.84
CA SER A 32 3.03 -2.17 3.32
C SER A 32 2.54 -1.02 2.44
N ALA A 33 3.44 -0.12 2.03
CA ALA A 33 3.11 0.96 1.11
C ALA A 33 2.66 0.42 -0.26
N THR A 34 3.35 -0.57 -0.81
CA THR A 34 2.98 -1.18 -2.10
C THR A 34 1.67 -1.98 -2.02
N THR A 35 1.39 -2.65 -0.90
CA THR A 35 0.12 -3.40 -0.71
C THR A 35 -1.11 -2.49 -0.79
N LEU A 36 -1.02 -1.22 -0.41
CA LEU A 36 -2.13 -0.27 -0.52
C LEU A 36 -2.36 0.25 -1.94
N ILE A 37 -1.37 0.14 -2.84
CA ILE A 37 -1.51 0.58 -4.23
C ILE A 37 -2.52 -0.30 -4.99
N GLU A 38 -2.52 -1.61 -4.72
CA GLU A 38 -3.42 -2.56 -5.36
C GLU A 38 -4.93 -2.25 -5.15
N PRO A 39 -5.45 -2.08 -3.92
CA PRO A 39 -6.86 -1.75 -3.72
C PRO A 39 -7.24 -0.39 -4.32
N ILE A 40 -6.33 0.59 -4.33
CA ILE A 40 -6.58 1.89 -4.97
C ILE A 40 -6.80 1.71 -6.48
N MET A 41 -5.94 0.90 -7.14
CA MET A 41 -6.08 0.61 -8.57
C MET A 41 -7.42 -0.08 -8.88
N VAL A 42 -7.83 -1.05 -8.05
CA VAL A 42 -9.12 -1.75 -8.21
C VAL A 42 -10.31 -0.80 -8.05
N VAL A 43 -10.30 0.07 -7.04
CA VAL A 43 -11.36 1.07 -6.83
C VAL A 43 -11.44 2.05 -8.01
N CYS A 44 -10.30 2.51 -8.52
CA CYS A 44 -10.24 3.37 -9.70
C CYS A 44 -10.77 2.67 -10.97
N MET A 45 -10.40 1.42 -11.22
CA MET A 45 -10.96 0.67 -12.36
C MET A 45 -12.47 0.46 -12.20
N GLY A 46 -12.93 0.10 -11.00
CA GLY A 46 -14.35 -0.07 -10.69
C GLY A 46 -15.15 1.21 -10.90
N SER A 47 -14.61 2.37 -10.53
CA SER A 47 -15.29 3.66 -10.74
C SER A 47 -15.39 4.02 -12.22
N ILE A 48 -14.35 3.76 -13.01
CA ILE A 48 -14.38 3.99 -14.48
C ILE A 48 -15.43 3.10 -15.13
N ILE A 49 -15.42 1.79 -14.83
CA ILE A 49 -16.39 0.84 -15.38
C ILE A 49 -17.82 1.21 -14.95
N GLY A 50 -18.00 1.54 -13.67
CA GLY A 50 -19.29 1.98 -13.13
C GLY A 50 -19.81 3.25 -13.81
N PHE A 51 -18.94 4.22 -14.04
CA PHE A 51 -19.30 5.46 -14.75
C PHE A 51 -19.74 5.19 -16.19
N ILE A 52 -19.02 4.34 -16.92
CA ILE A 52 -19.39 3.94 -18.28
C ILE A 52 -20.74 3.22 -18.28
N ALA A 53 -20.95 2.28 -17.36
CA ALA A 53 -22.21 1.55 -17.24
C ALA A 53 -23.39 2.48 -16.95
N LEU A 54 -23.24 3.43 -16.01
CA LEU A 54 -24.26 4.43 -15.71
C LEU A 54 -24.56 5.31 -16.93
N SER A 55 -23.53 5.75 -17.66
CA SER A 55 -23.68 6.55 -18.88
C SER A 55 -24.45 5.82 -19.99
N MET A 56 -24.33 4.49 -20.06
CA MET A 56 -25.08 3.68 -21.02
C MET A 56 -26.49 3.31 -20.53
N LEU A 57 -26.68 3.06 -19.24
CA LEU A 57 -27.97 2.63 -18.69
C LEU A 57 -28.96 3.77 -18.50
N LEU A 58 -28.51 4.95 -18.08
CA LEU A 58 -29.35 6.15 -17.95
C LEU A 58 -30.18 6.46 -19.20
N PRO A 59 -29.61 6.56 -20.41
CA PRO A 59 -30.38 6.84 -21.62
C PRO A 59 -31.42 5.75 -21.91
N ILE A 60 -31.10 4.47 -21.65
CA ILE A 60 -32.04 3.35 -21.83
C ILE A 60 -33.25 3.52 -20.89
N PHE A 61 -33.03 3.86 -19.63
CA PHE A 61 -34.12 4.10 -18.68
C PHE A 61 -34.97 5.33 -19.03
N THR A 62 -34.33 6.41 -19.48
CA THR A 62 -35.06 7.61 -19.90
C THR A 62 -35.91 7.36 -21.15
N LEU A 63 -35.41 6.57 -22.10
CA LEU A 63 -36.17 6.21 -23.30
C LEU A 63 -37.32 5.24 -22.98
N SER A 64 -37.10 4.29 -22.08
CA SER A 64 -38.12 3.30 -21.70
C SER A 64 -39.22 3.84 -20.80
N THR A 65 -38.98 4.95 -20.08
CA THR A 65 -39.98 5.65 -19.24
C THR A 65 -40.74 6.73 -20.03
N SER A 66 -40.22 7.17 -21.19
CA SER A 66 -40.86 8.20 -22.04
C SER A 66 -41.94 7.62 -22.99
N HIS A 67 -42.56 6.52 -22.60
CA HIS A 67 -43.78 5.94 -23.19
C HIS A 67 -44.78 5.68 -22.06
#